data_AF-A0A399ZYI9-F1
#
_entry.id   AF-A0A399ZYI9-F1
#
_cell.length_a   1.000
_cell.length_b   1.000
_cell.length_c   1.000
_cell.angle_alpha   90.00
_cell.angle_beta   90.00
_cell.angle_gamma   90.00
#
_symmetry.space_group_name_H-M   'P 1'
#
loop_
_entity.id
_entity.type
_entity.pdbx_description
1 polymer ?
#
loop_
_entity_poly.entity_id
_entity_poly.type
_entity_poly.pdbx_seq_one_letter_code
_entity_poly.pdbx_strand_id
1 'polypeptide(L)' 'MGRLVQPEEIAYAYLFLASDEASMVTGTNLQVDGGASL' A
#
# COMPACT_ATOMS: atom_id res chain seq x y z
N MET A 1 7.62 -12.14 1.12
CA MET A 1 6.59 -12.88 0.35
C MET A 1 7.08 -13.57 -0.93
N GLY A 2 8.36 -13.47 -1.32
CA GLY A 2 8.99 -14.34 -2.34
C GLY A 2 8.43 -14.24 -3.77
N ARG A 3 7.43 -13.39 -4.01
CA ARG A 3 6.82 -13.15 -5.32
C ARG A 3 6.74 -11.65 -5.61
N LEU A 4 6.62 -11.32 -6.89
CA LEU A 4 6.33 -9.97 -7.32
C LEU A 4 4.94 -9.54 -6.83
N VAL A 5 4.88 -8.29 -6.37
CA VAL A 5 3.63 -7.59 -6.08
C VAL A 5 2.82 -7.50 -7.37
N GLN A 6 1.55 -7.84 -7.30
CA GLN A 6 0.61 -7.73 -8.41
C GLN A 6 0.00 -6.32 -8.45
N PRO A 7 -0.39 -5.81 -9.63
CA PRO A 7 -0.97 -4.48 -9.77
C PRO A 7 -2.17 -4.22 -8.85
N GLU A 8 -3.00 -5.23 -8.61
CA GLU A 8 -4.20 -5.14 -7.76
C GLU A 8 -3.84 -4.84 -6.30
N GLU A 9 -2.71 -5.35 -5.81
CA GLU A 9 -2.24 -5.12 -4.43
C GLU A 9 -1.84 -3.66 -4.23
N ILE A 10 -1.27 -3.03 -5.26
CA ILE A 10 -0.99 -1.59 -5.26
C ILE A 10 -2.31 -0.81 -5.33
N ALA A 11 -3.24 -1.21 -6.20
CA ALA A 11 -4.54 -0.56 -6.33
C ALA A 11 -5.34 -0.55 -5.01
N TYR A 12 -5.33 -1.65 -4.26
CA TYR A 12 -5.98 -1.70 -2.94
C TYR A 12 -5.33 -0.76 -1.92
N ALA A 13 -4.00 -0.59 -1.97
CA ALA A 13 -3.31 0.36 -1.08
C ALA A 13 -3.73 1.80 -1.39
N TYR A 14 -3.87 2.16 -2.67
CA TYR A 14 -4.42 3.45 -3.06
C TYR A 14 -5.89 3.60 -2.69
N LEU A 15 -6.70 2.55 -2.86
CA LEU A 15 -8.11 2.56 -2.46
C LEU A 15 -8.24 2.85 -0.97
N PHE A 16 -7.43 2.20 -0.13
CA PHE A 16 -7.37 2.50 1.30
C PHE A 16 -6.98 3.97 1.54
N LEU A 17 -5.89 4.47 0.93
CA LEU A 17 -5.47 5.86 1.12
C LEU A 17 -6.52 6.89 0.67
N ALA A 18 -7.35 6.54 -0.31
CA ALA A 18 -8.44 7.38 -0.80
C ALA A 18 -9.74 7.25 0.01
N SER A 19 -9.81 6.29 0.93
CA SER A 19 -11.00 6.00 1.73
C SER A 19 -11.07 6.84 3.02
N ASP A 20 -12.25 6.91 3.62
CA ASP A 20 -12.47 7.63 4.89
C ASP A 20 -11.69 6.99 6.05
N GLU A 21 -11.40 5.69 5.95
CA GLU A 21 -10.59 4.93 6.90
C GLU A 21 -9.14 5.46 7.00
N ALA A 22 -8.65 6.15 5.97
CA ALA A 22 -7.35 6.80 5.96
C ALA A 22 -7.40 8.29 6.35
N SER A 23 -8.50 8.79 6.93
CA SER A 23 -8.70 10.22 7.26
C SER A 23 -7.61 10.88 8.10
N MET A 24 -6.85 10.11 8.88
CA MET A 24 -5.73 10.59 9.70
C MET A 24 -4.34 10.19 9.16
N VAL A 25 -4.28 9.54 7.99
CA VAL A 25 -3.05 9.08 7.36
C VAL A 25 -2.55 10.15 6.39
N THR A 26 -1.55 10.91 6.80
CA THR A 26 -0.94 11.97 5.99
C THR A 26 0.57 12.04 6.22
N GLY A 27 1.31 12.57 5.25
CA GLY A 27 2.77 12.76 5.35
C GLY A 27 3.57 11.45 5.43
N THR A 28 3.00 10.34 4.96
CA THR A 28 3.61 9.01 5.04
C THR A 28 3.72 8.36 3.67
N ASN A 29 4.70 7.45 3.52
CA ASN A 29 4.84 6.59 2.36
C ASN A 29 4.38 5.18 2.74
N LEU A 30 3.23 4.76 2.22
CA LEU A 30 2.73 3.39 2.40
C LEU A 30 3.45 2.45 1.41
N GLN A 31 4.37 1.65 1.92
CA GLN A 31 5.19 0.76 1.11
C GLN A 31 4.49 -0.58 0.86
N VAL A 32 4.39 -0.98 -0.41
CA VAL A 32 3.77 -2.24 -0.85
C VAL A 32 4.76 -2.99 -1.73
N ASP A 33 5.67 -3.71 -1.10
CA ASP A 33 6.78 -4.41 -1.79
C ASP A 33 6.90 -5.89 -1.40
N GLY A 34 5.96 -6.43 -0.61
CA GLY A 34 6.01 -7.81 -0.16
C GLY A 34 7.20 -8.13 0.76
N GLY A 35 7.78 -7.11 1.40
CA GLY A 35 8.97 -7.20 2.25
C GLY A 35 10.29 -7.21 1.46
N ALA A 36 10.30 -6.69 0.22
CA ALA A 36 11.51 -6.66 -0.60
C ALA A 36 12.57 -5.66 -0.10
N SER A 37 12.15 -4.63 0.66
CA SER A 37 13.08 -3.64 1.22
C SER A 37 13.53 -3.94 2.65
N LEU A 38 13.24 -5.15 3.15
CA LEU A 38 13.65 -5.63 4.47
C LEU A 38 14.94 -6.46 4.40
#